data_AF-A0A1F7GBB6-F1
#
_entry.id   AF-A0A1F7GBB6-F1
#
_cell.length_a   1.000
_cell.length_b   1.000
_cell.length_c   1.000
_cell.angle_alpha   90.00
_cell.angle_beta   90.00
_cell.angle_gamma   90.00
#
_symmetry.space_group_name_H-M   'P 1'
#
loop_
_entity.id
_entity.type
_entity.pdbx_description
1 polymer ?
#
loop_
_entity_poly.entity_id
_entity_poly.type
_entity_poly.pdbx_seq_one_letter_code
_entity_poly.pdbx_strand_id
1 'polypeptide(L)'
;MRNVIFLTLTFAITLFIFFSFRPVKIIDHQKSEVICHKNNIAYNLGPNLIIALNDKLDPVTDSKIKKLCEYSIINDTNNIYQIPDSPNYSVSAVYKQAGSWTDAILLGITVFILLYVIFNGAVQFKFTTYLFAFPLSLLIFIIFLLNVAKQIYCQRLTGSTLNNFRISAYGFGSQRLQQEEILLKEALIDNLKQCKNQ
;
A
#
# COMPACT_ATOMS: atom_id res chain seq x y z
N MET A 1 -30.40 26.76 -3.15
CA MET A 1 -29.22 26.45 -3.99
C MET A 1 -27.93 26.39 -3.17
N ARG A 2 -27.61 27.38 -2.33
CA ARG A 2 -26.41 27.38 -1.45
C ARG A 2 -26.20 26.08 -0.63
N ASN A 3 -27.23 25.60 0.07
CA ASN A 3 -27.12 24.38 0.89
C ASN A 3 -26.90 23.12 0.04
N VAL A 4 -27.43 23.07 -1.19
CA VAL A 4 -27.21 21.94 -2.10
C VAL A 4 -25.74 21.88 -2.50
N ILE A 5 -25.11 23.02 -2.82
CA ILE A 5 -23.70 23.09 -3.20
C ILE A 5 -22.81 22.61 -2.05
N PHE A 6 -23.01 23.14 -0.84
CA PHE A 6 -22.20 22.75 0.32
C PHE A 6 -22.39 21.29 0.72
N LEU A 7 -23.62 20.78 0.65
CA LEU A 7 -23.91 19.38 0.93
C LEU A 7 -23.27 18.46 -0.12
N THR A 8 -23.30 18.86 -1.39
CA THR A 8 -22.64 18.13 -2.49
C THR A 8 -21.13 18.04 -2.25
N LEU A 9 -20.48 19.16 -1.90
CA LEU A 9 -19.05 19.18 -1.58
C LEU A 9 -18.73 18.32 -0.36
N THR A 10 -19.56 18.39 0.68
CA THR A 10 -19.40 17.60 1.90
C THR A 10 -19.44 16.10 1.60
N PHE A 11 -20.42 15.64 0.82
CA PHE A 11 -20.50 14.24 0.40
C PHE A 11 -19.32 13.85 -0.49
N ALA A 12 -18.91 14.69 -1.44
CA ALA A 12 -17.79 14.40 -2.33
C ALA A 12 -16.47 14.24 -1.56
N ILE A 13 -16.20 15.13 -0.60
CA ILE A 13 -15.01 15.05 0.27
C ILE A 13 -15.09 13.82 1.18
N THR A 14 -16.27 13.50 1.71
CA THR A 14 -16.47 12.29 2.54
C THR A 14 -16.19 11.02 1.75
N LEU A 15 -16.71 10.92 0.52
CA LEU A 15 -16.44 9.80 -0.40
C LEU A 15 -14.95 9.70 -0.74
N PHE A 16 -14.30 10.85 -0.97
CA PHE A 16 -12.86 10.92 -1.19
C PHE A 16 -12.07 10.36 -0.01
N ILE A 17 -12.34 10.82 1.22
CA ILE A 17 -11.67 10.31 2.42
C ILE A 17 -11.94 8.81 2.60
N PHE A 18 -13.19 8.38 2.52
CA PHE A 18 -13.55 6.97 2.65
C PHE A 18 -12.78 6.09 1.64
N PHE A 19 -12.74 6.50 0.37
CA PHE A 19 -12.07 5.74 -0.67
C PHE A 19 -10.54 5.72 -0.50
N SER A 20 -9.93 6.85 -0.14
CA SER A 20 -8.48 6.95 0.12
C SER A 20 -8.06 6.15 1.35
N PHE A 21 -8.94 6.06 2.35
CA PHE A 21 -8.63 5.43 3.64
C PHE A 21 -9.04 3.97 3.78
N ARG A 22 -9.64 3.37 2.74
CA ARG A 22 -9.95 1.94 2.68
C ARG A 22 -8.73 1.06 3.05
N PRO A 23 -8.95 -0.12 3.64
CA PRO A 23 -7.85 -0.98 4.08
C PRO A 23 -6.99 -1.43 2.90
N VAL A 24 -5.69 -1.59 3.18
CA VAL A 24 -4.70 -2.06 2.21
C VAL A 24 -4.30 -3.50 2.55
N LYS A 25 -4.19 -4.35 1.53
CA LYS A 25 -3.61 -5.69 1.68
C LYS A 25 -2.13 -5.60 1.29
N ILE A 26 -1.25 -6.04 2.17
CA ILE A 26 0.19 -6.05 1.98
C ILE A 26 0.76 -7.43 2.29
N ILE A 27 1.89 -7.78 1.69
CA ILE A 27 2.64 -8.99 2.05
C ILE A 27 3.27 -8.76 3.43
N ASP A 28 3.09 -9.72 4.33
CA ASP A 28 3.72 -9.75 5.64
C ASP A 28 5.13 -10.33 5.51
N HIS A 29 6.14 -9.45 5.40
CA HIS A 29 7.53 -9.83 5.19
C HIS A 29 8.13 -10.61 6.38
N GLN A 30 7.50 -10.57 7.55
CA GLN A 30 7.95 -11.34 8.71
C GLN A 30 7.52 -12.81 8.64
N LYS A 31 6.38 -13.09 8.01
CA LYS A 31 5.78 -14.44 7.93
C LYS A 31 5.88 -15.08 6.56
N SER A 32 6.18 -14.28 5.54
CA SER A 32 6.36 -14.76 4.18
C SER A 32 7.73 -15.37 4.03
N GLU A 33 7.81 -16.44 3.24
CA GLU A 33 8.99 -17.28 3.11
C GLU A 33 9.30 -17.54 1.64
N VAL A 34 10.58 -17.75 1.37
CA VAL A 34 11.10 -18.29 0.11
C VAL A 34 11.54 -19.72 0.38
N ILE A 35 11.01 -20.66 -0.39
CA ILE A 35 11.33 -22.09 -0.29
C ILE A 35 12.23 -22.47 -1.45
N CYS A 36 13.46 -22.88 -1.15
CA CYS A 36 14.44 -23.28 -2.14
C CYS A 36 14.21 -24.73 -2.61
N HIS A 37 14.09 -24.96 -3.92
CA HIS A 37 13.75 -26.28 -4.47
C HIS A 37 14.83 -27.34 -4.21
N LYS A 38 16.10 -26.94 -4.17
CA LYS A 38 17.25 -27.85 -4.06
C LYS A 38 17.27 -28.62 -2.74
N ASN A 39 16.96 -27.92 -1.63
CA ASN A 39 17.11 -28.45 -0.26
C ASN A 39 15.81 -28.39 0.55
N ASN A 40 14.70 -27.87 -0.01
CA ASN A 40 13.45 -27.56 0.71
C ASN A 40 13.63 -26.69 1.97
N ILE A 41 14.70 -25.88 2.01
CA ILE A 41 14.92 -24.94 3.11
C ILE A 41 14.10 -23.69 2.84
N ALA A 42 13.40 -23.22 3.88
CA ALA A 42 12.63 -21.99 3.86
C ALA A 42 13.40 -20.84 4.51
N TYR A 43 13.36 -19.66 3.87
CA TYR A 43 13.99 -18.44 4.33
C TYR A 43 12.94 -17.32 4.45
N ASN A 44 12.81 -16.72 5.63
CA ASN A 44 11.91 -15.59 5.84
C ASN A 44 12.33 -14.38 4.99
N LEU A 45 11.36 -13.64 4.42
CA LEU A 45 11.66 -12.50 3.56
C LEU A 45 12.39 -11.37 4.31
N GLY A 46 11.86 -10.98 5.47
CA GLY A 46 12.32 -9.81 6.23
C GLY A 46 13.79 -9.86 6.63
N PRO A 47 14.21 -10.81 7.50
CA PRO A 47 15.60 -10.92 7.97
C PRO A 47 16.63 -11.11 6.85
N ASN A 48 16.20 -11.66 5.71
CA ASN A 48 17.05 -11.91 4.55
C ASN A 48 17.04 -10.76 3.52
N LEU A 49 16.41 -9.62 3.87
CA LEU A 49 16.35 -8.42 3.04
C LEU A 49 15.71 -8.64 1.66
N ILE A 50 14.76 -9.57 1.60
CA ILE A 50 14.04 -9.92 0.38
C ILE A 50 12.74 -9.11 0.35
N ILE A 51 12.55 -8.33 -0.71
CA ILE A 51 11.38 -7.45 -0.86
C ILE A 51 10.44 -8.07 -1.89
N ALA A 52 9.20 -8.34 -1.49
CA ALA A 52 8.15 -8.81 -2.39
C ALA A 52 7.04 -7.76 -2.52
N LEU A 53 6.64 -7.44 -3.75
CA LEU A 53 5.68 -6.38 -4.05
C LEU A 53 4.62 -6.93 -5.01
N ASN A 54 3.36 -7.03 -4.56
CA ASN A 54 2.22 -7.49 -5.37
C ASN A 54 2.51 -8.80 -6.14
N ASP A 55 2.99 -9.81 -5.42
CA ASP A 55 3.29 -11.16 -5.93
C ASP A 55 4.39 -11.23 -6.99
N LYS A 56 5.02 -10.08 -7.27
CA LYS A 56 6.15 -9.96 -8.17
C LYS A 56 7.38 -9.61 -7.36
N LEU A 57 8.46 -10.33 -7.67
CA LEU A 57 9.78 -10.01 -7.17
C LEU A 57 10.44 -9.04 -8.14
N ASP A 58 11.06 -8.02 -7.58
CA ASP A 58 11.91 -7.11 -8.33
C ASP A 58 13.12 -7.91 -8.90
N PRO A 59 13.62 -7.62 -10.12
CA PRO A 59 14.74 -8.35 -10.72
C PRO A 59 15.99 -8.43 -9.85
N VAL A 60 16.27 -7.37 -9.06
CA VAL A 60 17.38 -7.36 -8.11
C VAL A 60 17.15 -8.39 -7.01
N THR A 61 15.92 -8.48 -6.52
CA THR A 61 15.54 -9.44 -5.49
C THR A 61 15.53 -10.88 -6.02
N ASP A 62 15.05 -11.09 -7.25
CA ASP A 62 15.08 -12.40 -7.92
C ASP A 62 16.51 -12.95 -8.02
N SER A 63 17.47 -12.12 -8.46
CA SER A 63 18.88 -12.53 -8.54
C SER A 63 19.47 -12.95 -7.19
N LYS A 64 19.15 -12.20 -6.11
CA LYS A 64 19.59 -12.51 -4.75
C LYS A 64 19.00 -13.81 -4.25
N ILE A 65 17.72 -14.05 -4.48
CA ILE A 65 17.07 -15.29 -4.08
C ILE A 65 17.67 -16.49 -4.81
N LYS A 66 17.90 -16.38 -6.11
CA LYS A 66 18.48 -17.49 -6.89
C LYS A 66 19.86 -17.89 -6.35
N LYS A 67 20.69 -16.91 -6.01
CA LYS A 67 21.99 -17.13 -5.36
C LYS A 67 21.84 -17.70 -3.94
N LEU A 68 20.87 -17.23 -3.16
CA LEU A 68 20.55 -17.77 -1.85
C LEU A 68 20.17 -19.25 -1.94
N CYS A 69 19.31 -19.62 -2.88
CA CYS A 69 18.85 -21.00 -3.01
C CYS A 69 19.90 -21.94 -3.64
N GLU A 70 20.84 -21.41 -4.43
CA GLU A 70 21.89 -22.23 -5.04
C GLU A 70 23.12 -22.40 -4.14
N TYR A 71 23.55 -21.31 -3.51
CA TYR A 71 24.83 -21.21 -2.77
C TYR A 71 24.66 -20.88 -1.28
N SER A 72 23.44 -20.67 -0.78
CA SER A 72 23.17 -20.20 0.59
C SER A 72 23.80 -18.84 0.91
N ILE A 73 23.94 -17.98 -0.10
CA ILE A 73 24.54 -16.64 0.01
C ILE A 73 23.52 -15.57 -0.41
N ILE A 74 23.26 -14.62 0.49
CA ILE A 74 22.30 -13.52 0.29
C ILE A 74 23.00 -12.28 -0.29
N ASN A 75 24.23 -12.01 0.16
CA ASN A 75 24.95 -10.79 -0.18
C ASN A 75 26.30 -11.12 -0.82
N ASP A 76 26.30 -11.17 -2.15
CA ASP A 76 27.49 -11.37 -2.97
C ASP A 76 28.00 -10.01 -3.45
N THR A 77 28.67 -9.27 -2.55
CA THR A 77 29.13 -7.89 -2.79
C THR A 77 30.11 -7.79 -3.96
N ASN A 78 30.84 -8.87 -4.26
CA ASN A 78 31.83 -8.92 -5.32
C ASN A 78 31.30 -9.61 -6.59
N ASN A 79 30.02 -9.98 -6.62
CA ASN A 79 29.34 -10.66 -7.73
C ASN A 79 30.12 -11.89 -8.26
N ILE A 80 30.71 -12.66 -7.36
CA ILE A 80 31.59 -13.80 -7.69
C ILE A 80 30.75 -15.01 -8.15
N TYR A 81 29.51 -15.13 -7.67
CA TYR A 81 28.65 -16.27 -7.96
C TYR A 81 27.79 -16.01 -9.19
N GLN A 82 27.74 -17.01 -10.08
CA GLN A 82 26.88 -16.97 -11.26
C GLN A 82 25.41 -17.01 -10.84
N ILE A 83 24.56 -16.21 -11.49
CA ILE A 83 23.11 -16.26 -11.26
C ILE A 83 22.56 -17.47 -12.03
N PRO A 84 21.84 -18.40 -11.37
CA PRO A 84 21.14 -19.48 -12.06
C PRO A 84 20.16 -18.97 -13.14
N ASP A 85 20.15 -19.63 -14.29
CA ASP A 85 19.31 -19.24 -15.44
C ASP A 85 17.81 -19.45 -15.18
N SER A 86 17.46 -20.41 -14.32
CA SER A 86 16.07 -20.73 -13.98
C SER A 86 15.75 -20.41 -12.51
N PRO A 87 14.50 -20.03 -12.19
CA PRO A 87 14.07 -19.85 -10.81
C PRO A 87 14.12 -21.19 -10.07
N ASN A 88 14.96 -21.25 -9.02
CA ASN A 88 15.17 -22.42 -8.17
C ASN A 88 14.44 -22.31 -6.82
N TYR A 89 13.37 -21.51 -6.76
CA TYR A 89 12.64 -21.21 -5.53
C TYR A 89 11.14 -20.99 -5.79
N SER A 90 10.36 -21.07 -4.71
CA SER A 90 8.95 -20.66 -4.67
C SER A 90 8.72 -19.69 -3.52
N VAL A 91 7.78 -18.75 -3.70
CA VAL A 91 7.42 -17.77 -2.65
C VAL A 91 6.11 -18.17 -1.99
N SER A 92 6.17 -18.40 -0.69
CA SER A 92 5.01 -18.56 0.19
C SER A 92 4.65 -17.20 0.77
N ALA A 93 3.82 -16.45 0.05
CA ALA A 93 3.39 -15.11 0.46
C ALA A 93 2.23 -15.18 1.46
N VAL A 94 2.39 -14.56 2.63
CA VAL A 94 1.35 -14.40 3.63
C VAL A 94 0.90 -12.94 3.60
N TYR A 95 -0.39 -12.69 3.40
CA TYR A 95 -0.91 -11.32 3.40
C TYR A 95 -1.40 -10.89 4.77
N LYS A 96 -1.19 -9.61 5.07
CA LYS A 96 -1.75 -8.91 6.22
C LYS A 96 -2.54 -7.70 5.74
N GLN A 97 -3.60 -7.40 6.46
CA GLN A 97 -4.37 -6.18 6.24
C GLN A 97 -3.81 -5.05 7.11
N ALA A 98 -3.50 -3.91 6.49
CA ALA A 98 -3.19 -2.68 7.18
C ALA A 98 -4.41 -1.74 7.15
N GLY A 99 -4.84 -1.30 8.33
CA GLY A 99 -6.07 -0.54 8.54
C GLY A 99 -7.34 -1.40 8.52
N SER A 100 -8.48 -0.76 8.82
CA SER A 100 -9.78 -1.42 8.87
C SER A 100 -10.85 -0.62 8.13
N TRP A 101 -11.89 -1.32 7.66
CA TRP A 101 -13.07 -0.66 7.11
C TRP A 101 -13.80 0.18 8.17
N THR A 102 -13.78 -0.26 9.43
CA THR A 102 -14.35 0.48 10.55
C THR A 102 -13.66 1.84 10.73
N ASP A 103 -12.33 1.91 10.65
CA ASP A 103 -11.60 3.19 10.74
C ASP A 103 -11.94 4.10 9.56
N ALA A 104 -12.03 3.55 8.34
CA ALA A 104 -12.37 4.31 7.15
C ALA A 104 -13.80 4.90 7.22
N ILE A 105 -14.76 4.11 7.73
CA ILE A 105 -16.15 4.57 7.95
C ILE A 105 -16.18 5.66 9.03
N LEU A 106 -15.51 5.44 10.18
CA LEU A 106 -15.47 6.42 11.26
C LEU A 106 -14.82 7.74 10.82
N LEU A 107 -13.74 7.67 10.05
CA LEU A 107 -13.12 8.86 9.43
C LEU A 107 -14.09 9.57 8.51
N GLY A 108 -14.79 8.85 7.63
CA GLY A 108 -15.79 9.42 6.73
C GLY A 108 -16.92 10.12 7.50
N ILE A 109 -17.50 9.46 8.50
CA ILE A 109 -18.55 10.03 9.36
C ILE A 109 -18.06 11.29 10.08
N THR A 110 -16.85 11.23 10.66
CA THR A 110 -16.27 12.36 11.39
C THR A 110 -16.07 13.57 10.48
N VAL A 111 -15.50 13.37 9.29
CA VAL A 111 -15.32 14.42 8.29
C VAL A 111 -16.67 14.97 7.81
N PHE A 112 -17.65 14.09 7.56
CA PHE A 112 -18.98 14.50 7.16
C PHE A 112 -19.64 15.41 8.21
N ILE A 113 -19.65 14.98 9.48
CA ILE A 113 -20.24 15.75 10.59
C ILE A 113 -19.54 17.10 10.72
N LEU A 114 -18.21 17.11 10.70
CA LEU A 114 -17.41 18.33 10.83
C LEU A 114 -17.71 19.33 9.72
N LEU A 115 -17.67 18.89 8.46
CA LEU A 115 -17.98 19.76 7.32
C LEU A 115 -19.44 20.20 7.28
N TYR A 116 -20.35 19.31 7.68
CA TYR A 116 -21.78 19.64 7.76
C TYR A 116 -22.04 20.76 8.76
N VAL A 117 -21.46 20.67 9.98
CA VAL A 117 -21.56 21.69 11.02
C VAL A 117 -20.97 23.02 10.54
N ILE A 118 -19.79 22.99 9.90
CA ILE A 118 -19.13 24.20 9.40
C ILE A 118 -19.96 24.90 8.31
N PHE A 119 -20.47 24.17 7.32
CA PHE A 119 -21.07 24.80 6.15
C PHE A 119 -22.55 25.12 6.29
N ASN A 120 -23.31 24.37 7.08
CA ASN A 120 -24.75 24.56 7.20
C ASN A 120 -25.18 25.23 8.51
N GLY A 121 -24.29 25.33 9.51
CA GLY A 121 -24.70 25.60 10.88
C GLY A 121 -25.67 24.51 11.39
N ALA A 122 -26.13 24.60 12.63
CA ALA A 122 -27.07 23.64 13.22
C ALA A 122 -28.50 23.74 12.62
N VAL A 123 -28.63 23.79 11.29
CA VAL A 123 -29.88 24.06 10.56
C VAL A 123 -30.47 22.76 9.98
N GLN A 124 -31.79 22.72 9.96
CA GLN A 124 -32.65 21.55 9.79
C GLN A 124 -32.40 20.67 8.55
N PHE A 125 -32.48 19.36 8.79
CA PHE A 125 -32.46 18.29 7.81
C PHE A 125 -33.66 18.35 6.85
N LYS A 126 -33.45 18.78 5.60
CA LYS A 126 -34.46 18.66 4.53
C LYS A 126 -34.11 17.53 3.58
N PHE A 127 -34.84 16.43 3.65
CA PHE A 127 -34.63 15.22 2.83
C PHE A 127 -34.49 15.52 1.32
N THR A 128 -35.30 16.43 0.79
CA THR A 128 -35.25 16.83 -0.63
C THR A 128 -33.90 17.39 -1.07
N THR A 129 -33.14 18.03 -0.17
CA THR A 129 -31.81 18.58 -0.48
C THR A 129 -30.78 17.47 -0.65
N TYR A 130 -30.89 16.39 0.12
CA TYR A 130 -30.00 15.23 0.05
C TYR A 130 -30.19 14.44 -1.25
N LEU A 131 -31.45 14.30 -1.69
CA LEU A 131 -31.81 13.53 -2.89
C LEU A 131 -31.15 14.10 -4.16
N PHE A 132 -30.96 15.42 -4.24
CA PHE A 132 -30.22 16.06 -5.33
C PHE A 132 -28.71 16.16 -5.09
N ALA A 133 -28.26 16.39 -3.85
CA ALA A 133 -26.85 16.57 -3.54
C ALA A 133 -26.04 15.27 -3.66
N PHE A 134 -26.61 14.13 -3.28
CA PHE A 134 -25.93 12.83 -3.34
C PHE A 134 -25.50 12.41 -4.76
N PRO A 135 -26.38 12.34 -5.78
CA PRO A 135 -25.97 11.96 -7.13
C PRO A 135 -24.97 12.95 -7.74
N LEU A 136 -25.14 14.24 -7.48
CA LEU A 136 -24.19 15.26 -7.93
C LEU A 136 -22.81 15.08 -7.29
N SER A 137 -22.77 14.73 -5.99
CA SER A 137 -21.51 14.49 -5.28
C SER A 137 -20.77 13.25 -5.81
N LEU A 138 -21.52 12.22 -6.19
CA LEU A 138 -20.98 11.00 -6.79
C LEU A 138 -20.37 11.31 -8.15
N LEU A 139 -21.05 12.13 -8.96
CA LEU A 139 -20.54 12.60 -10.26
C LEU A 139 -19.25 13.43 -10.08
N ILE A 140 -19.22 14.38 -9.14
CA ILE A 140 -18.01 15.16 -8.84
C ILE A 140 -16.87 14.25 -8.36
N PHE A 141 -17.18 13.30 -7.48
CA PHE A 141 -16.19 12.35 -6.98
C PHE A 141 -15.57 11.53 -8.13
N ILE A 142 -16.39 10.96 -9.00
CA ILE A 142 -15.91 10.15 -10.14
C ILE A 142 -15.05 10.98 -11.09
N ILE A 143 -15.50 12.18 -11.47
CA ILE A 143 -14.82 12.99 -12.50
C ILE A 143 -13.53 13.61 -11.97
N PHE A 144 -13.54 14.16 -10.75
CA PHE A 144 -12.44 15.00 -10.26
C PHE A 144 -11.60 14.36 -9.15
N LEU A 145 -12.21 13.60 -8.25
CA LEU A 145 -11.56 13.17 -7.01
C LEU A 145 -11.08 11.72 -7.04
N LEU A 146 -11.66 10.86 -7.89
CA LEU A 146 -11.34 9.43 -7.91
C LEU A 146 -9.86 9.16 -8.20
N ASN A 147 -9.28 9.86 -9.18
CA ASN A 147 -7.87 9.70 -9.54
C ASN A 147 -6.94 10.16 -8.41
N VAL A 148 -7.28 11.27 -7.76
CA VAL A 148 -6.52 11.77 -6.60
C VAL A 148 -6.65 10.80 -5.41
N ALA A 149 -7.85 10.28 -5.19
CA ALA A 149 -8.12 9.31 -4.12
C ALA A 149 -7.32 8.02 -4.33
N LYS A 150 -7.27 7.52 -5.57
CA LYS A 150 -6.42 6.40 -5.99
C LYS A 150 -4.95 6.67 -5.73
N GLN A 151 -4.45 7.86 -6.06
CA GLN A 151 -3.05 8.22 -5.83
C GLN A 151 -2.69 8.19 -4.34
N ILE A 152 -3.55 8.75 -3.46
CA ILE A 152 -3.34 8.72 -2.01
C ILE A 152 -3.41 7.28 -1.49
N TYR A 153 -4.36 6.48 -1.98
CA TYR A 153 -4.45 5.06 -1.65
C TYR A 153 -3.15 4.31 -2.01
N CYS A 154 -2.61 4.53 -3.22
CA CYS A 154 -1.35 3.94 -3.65
C CYS A 154 -0.16 4.36 -2.78
N GLN A 155 -0.05 5.64 -2.43
CA GLN A 155 0.99 6.11 -1.52
C GLN A 155 0.91 5.44 -0.15
N ARG A 156 -0.30 5.25 0.39
CA ARG A 156 -0.51 4.53 1.65
C ARG A 156 -0.15 3.05 1.55
N LEU A 157 -0.50 2.39 0.45
CA LEU A 157 -0.13 1.00 0.18
C LEU A 157 1.39 0.85 0.21
N THR A 158 2.10 1.64 -0.60
CA THR A 158 3.57 1.64 -0.67
C THR A 158 4.21 1.95 0.68
N GLY A 159 3.72 2.96 1.40
CA GLY A 159 4.22 3.32 2.73
C GLY A 159 4.00 2.21 3.77
N SER A 160 2.86 1.53 3.71
CA SER A 160 2.54 0.42 4.63
C SER A 160 3.41 -0.80 4.35
N THR A 161 3.62 -1.15 3.08
CA THR A 161 4.52 -2.24 2.68
C THR A 161 5.96 -1.95 3.10
N LEU A 162 6.44 -0.72 2.89
CA LEU A 162 7.77 -0.30 3.31
C LEU A 162 7.95 -0.39 4.83
N ASN A 163 6.97 0.08 5.59
CA ASN A 163 7.02 0.02 7.04
C ASN A 163 7.02 -1.43 7.53
N ASN A 164 6.20 -2.31 6.94
CA ASN A 164 6.20 -3.73 7.25
C ASN A 164 7.55 -4.38 6.94
N PHE A 165 8.12 -4.12 5.74
CA PHE A 165 9.45 -4.62 5.39
C PHE A 165 10.52 -4.13 6.38
N ARG A 166 10.57 -2.82 6.67
CA ARG A 166 11.54 -2.25 7.62
C ARG A 166 11.46 -2.90 9.00
N ILE A 167 10.25 -3.03 9.55
CA ILE A 167 10.05 -3.69 10.84
C ILE A 167 10.52 -5.15 10.80
N SER A 168 10.21 -5.87 9.70
CA SER A 168 10.59 -7.28 9.55
C SER A 168 12.08 -7.52 9.35
N ALA A 169 12.78 -6.59 8.70
CA ALA A 169 14.18 -6.72 8.32
C ALA A 169 15.15 -6.29 9.42
N TYR A 170 14.82 -5.23 10.16
CA TYR A 170 15.75 -4.58 11.09
C TYR A 170 15.29 -4.62 12.55
N GLY A 171 14.07 -5.09 12.82
CA GLY A 171 13.45 -4.95 14.13
C GLY A 171 13.27 -3.47 14.53
N PHE A 172 12.95 -3.23 15.80
CA PHE A 172 12.89 -1.87 16.33
C PHE A 172 14.30 -1.40 16.72
N GLY A 173 14.95 -0.60 15.85
CA GLY A 173 16.10 0.22 16.26
C GLY A 173 17.45 0.01 15.57
N SER A 174 17.57 -0.83 14.54
CA SER A 174 18.85 -0.94 13.80
C SER A 174 18.98 0.17 12.73
N GLN A 175 20.08 0.94 12.79
CA GLN A 175 20.44 1.93 11.77
C GLN A 175 20.99 1.23 10.51
N ARG A 176 20.65 1.75 9.33
CA ARG A 176 20.94 1.15 8.01
C ARG A 176 22.30 1.54 7.42
N LEU A 177 22.81 0.65 6.56
CA LEU A 177 23.75 0.98 5.48
C LEU A 177 23.00 1.75 4.37
N GLN A 178 23.50 2.94 3.98
CA GLN A 178 22.83 3.87 3.05
C GLN A 178 22.43 3.25 1.69
N GLN A 179 23.15 2.24 1.21
CA GLN A 179 22.90 1.59 -0.09
C GLN A 179 21.57 0.81 -0.15
N GLU A 180 21.17 0.14 0.92
CA GLU A 180 19.90 -0.60 0.95
C GLU A 180 18.69 0.32 0.92
N GLU A 181 18.84 1.54 1.43
CA GLU A 181 17.78 2.53 1.42
C GLU A 181 17.57 3.15 0.03
N ILE A 182 18.63 3.27 -0.77
CA ILE A 182 18.57 3.74 -2.16
C ILE A 182 17.85 2.71 -3.03
N LEU A 183 18.28 1.44 -2.99
CA LEU A 183 17.67 0.35 -3.77
C LEU A 183 16.19 0.16 -3.44
N LEU A 184 15.84 0.26 -2.15
CA LEU A 184 14.46 0.18 -1.72
C LEU A 184 13.62 1.36 -2.24
N LYS A 185 14.16 2.58 -2.25
CA LYS A 185 13.46 3.75 -2.82
C LYS A 185 13.18 3.57 -4.31
N GLU A 186 14.12 3.03 -5.07
CA GLU A 186 13.95 2.78 -6.51
C GLU A 186 12.85 1.75 -6.79
N ALA A 187 12.88 0.60 -6.13
CA ALA A 187 11.84 -0.43 -6.26
C ALA A 187 10.43 0.08 -5.88
N LEU A 188 10.35 1.03 -4.94
CA LEU A 188 9.08 1.65 -4.53
C LEU A 188 8.55 2.68 -5.55
N ILE A 189 9.43 3.40 -6.24
CA ILE A 189 9.04 4.37 -7.28
C ILE A 189 8.33 3.65 -8.44
N ASP A 190 8.84 2.48 -8.83
CA ASP A 190 8.23 1.73 -9.94
C ASP A 190 6.90 1.08 -9.55
N ASN A 191 6.74 0.66 -8.29
CA ASN A 191 5.45 0.21 -7.78
C ASN A 191 4.41 1.33 -7.68
N LEU A 192 4.82 2.55 -7.32
CA LEU A 192 3.94 3.72 -7.34
C LEU A 192 3.43 4.04 -8.75
N LYS A 193 4.29 3.90 -9.77
CA LYS A 193 3.89 4.07 -11.18
C LYS A 193 2.90 3.00 -11.61
N GLN A 194 3.12 1.73 -11.24
CA GLN A 194 2.21 0.63 -11.58
C GLN A 194 0.84 0.77 -10.90
N CYS A 195 0.81 1.15 -9.62
CA CYS A 195 -0.44 1.35 -8.88
C CYS A 195 -1.27 2.53 -9.43
N LYS A 196 -0.62 3.57 -9.98
CA LYS A 196 -1.29 4.72 -10.58
C LYS A 196 -2.00 4.38 -11.91
N ASN A 197 -1.55 3.34 -12.60
CA ASN A 197 -2.08 2.92 -13.91
C ASN A 197 -3.22 1.88 -13.82
N GLN A 198 -3.66 1.52 -12.60
CA GLN A 198 -4.80 0.63 -12.31
C GLN A 198 -6.05 1.44 -11.88
#